data_AF-A0A8S9YRZ6-F1
#
_entry.id   AF-A0A8S9YRZ6-F1
#
_cell.length_a   1.000
_cell.length_b   1.000
_cell.length_c   1.000
_cell.angle_alpha   90.00
_cell.angle_beta   90.00
_cell.angle_gamma   90.00
#
_symmetry.space_group_name_H-M   'P 1'
#
loop_
_entity.id
_entity.type
_entity.pdbx_description
1 polymer ?
#
loop_
_entity_poly.entity_id
_entity_poly.type
_entity_poly.pdbx_seq_one_letter_code
_entity_poly.pdbx_strand_id
1 'polypeptide(L)'
;MESSTEVNTLPANSYVPSQNVMVWNMTLDGVTISLAYCKDSASIWLNDCQAQCQERNVESETQYDFLIADHKAQLSVNHVANGPDKHVLVVDGVEVKQLRCSAERKKKISTV
;
A
#
# COMPACT_ATOMS: atom_id res chain seq x y z
N MET A 1 -19.55 -24.13 -16.86
CA MET A 1 -18.26 -23.50 -16.55
C MET A 1 -18.56 -22.24 -15.78
N GLU A 2 -18.55 -22.34 -14.45
CA GLU A 2 -18.80 -21.20 -13.57
C GLU A 2 -17.58 -20.27 -13.63
N SER A 3 -17.81 -19.06 -14.12
CA SER A 3 -16.86 -17.96 -14.01
C SER A 3 -16.77 -17.58 -12.54
N SER A 4 -15.72 -18.02 -11.86
CA SER A 4 -15.34 -17.52 -10.54
C SER A 4 -14.94 -16.04 -10.69
N THR A 5 -15.93 -15.17 -10.72
CA THR A 5 -15.75 -13.77 -10.34
C THR A 5 -15.28 -13.78 -8.90
N GLU A 6 -13.96 -13.66 -8.69
CA GLU A 6 -13.42 -13.18 -7.43
C GLU A 6 -14.06 -11.81 -7.17
N VAL A 7 -15.16 -11.82 -6.42
CA VAL A 7 -15.75 -10.60 -5.90
C VAL A 7 -14.67 -10.07 -4.96
N ASN A 8 -13.95 -9.05 -5.45
CA ASN A 8 -13.01 -8.29 -4.68
C ASN A 8 -13.84 -7.48 -3.66
N THR A 9 -14.40 -8.17 -2.66
CA THR A 9 -15.09 -7.57 -1.53
C THR A 9 -14.02 -6.93 -0.67
N LEU A 10 -13.53 -5.80 -1.16
CA LEU A 10 -12.84 -4.83 -0.36
C LEU A 10 -13.74 -4.53 0.85
N PRO A 11 -13.22 -4.61 2.09
CA PRO A 11 -13.93 -4.13 3.28
C PRO A 11 -14.58 -2.77 3.04
N ALA A 12 -15.68 -2.49 3.72
CA ALA A 12 -16.48 -1.27 3.53
C ALA A 12 -15.69 0.05 3.57
N ASN A 13 -14.50 0.06 4.19
CA ASN A 13 -13.62 1.23 4.32
C ASN A 13 -12.27 1.07 3.58
N SER A 14 -12.27 0.32 2.47
CA SER A 14 -11.02 0.10 1.74
C SER A 14 -10.71 1.23 0.78
N TYR A 15 -9.45 1.65 0.78
CA TYR A 15 -8.96 2.55 -0.25
C TYR A 15 -8.85 1.87 -1.60
N VAL A 16 -8.91 2.67 -2.67
CA VAL A 16 -8.70 2.22 -4.03
C VAL A 16 -7.31 2.68 -4.49
N PRO A 17 -6.42 1.75 -4.93
CA PRO A 17 -5.10 2.13 -5.40
C PRO A 17 -5.18 3.01 -6.65
N SER A 18 -4.41 4.08 -6.67
CA SER A 18 -4.30 5.02 -7.79
C SER A 18 -2.83 5.26 -8.16
N GLN A 19 -2.57 6.13 -9.14
CA GLN A 19 -1.19 6.45 -9.53
C GLN A 19 -0.39 7.08 -8.37
N ASN A 20 -1.06 7.87 -7.53
CA ASN A 20 -0.45 8.60 -6.42
C ASN A 20 -0.75 8.02 -5.04
N VAL A 21 -1.57 6.96 -4.98
CA VAL A 21 -1.97 6.32 -3.73
C VAL A 21 -1.66 4.83 -3.79
N MET A 22 -0.75 4.39 -2.92
CA MET A 22 -0.44 2.98 -2.73
C MET A 22 -1.33 2.43 -1.62
N VAL A 23 -1.88 1.23 -1.81
CA VAL A 23 -2.84 0.64 -0.86
C VAL A 23 -2.42 -0.78 -0.47
N TRP A 24 -2.57 -1.09 0.81
CA TRP A 24 -2.41 -2.42 1.39
C TRP A 24 -3.63 -2.77 2.21
N ASN A 25 -4.12 -4.00 2.06
CA ASN A 25 -5.18 -4.53 2.90
C ASN A 25 -4.65 -5.75 3.65
N MET A 26 -4.93 -5.81 4.94
CA MET A 26 -4.48 -6.87 5.83
C MET A 26 -5.49 -7.11 6.94
N THR A 27 -5.40 -8.27 7.58
CA THR A 27 -6.18 -8.59 8.79
C THR A 27 -5.19 -8.79 9.93
N LEU A 28 -5.30 -7.97 10.97
CA LEU A 28 -4.51 -8.05 12.19
C LEU A 28 -5.47 -8.30 13.36
N ASP A 29 -5.21 -9.32 14.18
CA ASP A 29 -6.05 -9.71 15.32
C ASP A 29 -7.56 -9.83 15.00
N GLY A 30 -7.87 -10.30 13.79
CA GLY A 30 -9.26 -10.46 13.31
C GLY A 30 -9.93 -9.16 12.84
N VAL A 31 -9.24 -8.02 12.90
CA VAL A 31 -9.71 -6.73 12.38
C VAL A 31 -9.12 -6.48 11.00
N THR A 32 -9.96 -6.14 10.04
CA THR A 32 -9.49 -5.75 8.71
C THR A 32 -9.06 -4.30 8.68
N ILE A 33 -7.88 -4.07 8.11
CA ILE A 33 -7.23 -2.76 8.04
C ILE A 33 -6.89 -2.48 6.58
N SER A 34 -7.31 -1.31 6.12
CA SER A 34 -6.87 -0.73 4.86
C SER A 34 -5.90 0.41 5.16
N LEU A 35 -4.71 0.31 4.56
CA LEU A 35 -3.67 1.31 4.64
C LEU A 35 -3.52 1.99 3.28
N ALA A 36 -3.49 3.31 3.27
CA ALA A 36 -3.12 4.11 2.10
C ALA A 36 -1.88 4.95 2.38
N TYR A 37 -0.98 5.00 1.41
CA TYR A 37 0.14 5.94 1.36
C TYR A 37 -0.06 6.90 0.20
N CYS A 38 -0.17 8.19 0.50
CA CYS A 38 -0.30 9.26 -0.49
C CYS A 38 1.08 9.84 -0.80
N LYS A 39 1.57 9.64 -2.03
CA LYS A 39 2.95 10.00 -2.44
C LYS A 39 3.22 11.51 -2.44
N ASP A 40 2.19 12.30 -2.69
CA ASP A 40 2.28 13.76 -2.81
C ASP A 40 2.50 14.47 -1.48
N SER A 41 1.87 13.94 -0.43
CA SER A 41 1.85 14.47 0.93
C SER A 41 2.72 13.68 1.89
N ALA A 42 3.30 12.56 1.44
CA ALA A 42 3.99 11.58 2.28
C ALA A 42 3.15 11.14 3.49
N SER A 43 1.82 11.11 3.34
CA SER A 43 0.89 10.81 4.42
C SER A 43 0.45 9.34 4.42
N ILE A 44 0.37 8.75 5.61
CA ILE A 44 -0.12 7.38 5.83
C ILE A 44 -1.49 7.44 6.49
N TRP A 45 -2.45 6.70 5.95
CA TRP A 45 -3.81 6.62 6.45
C TRP A 45 -4.22 5.18 6.74
N LEU A 46 -4.87 4.96 7.87
CA LEU A 46 -5.38 3.67 8.36
C LEU A 46 -6.88 3.81 8.61
N ASN A 47 -7.73 3.12 7.83
CA ASN A 47 -9.19 3.15 8.01
C ASN A 47 -9.77 4.57 8.30
N ASP A 48 -9.47 5.53 7.43
CA ASP A 48 -9.84 6.96 7.50
C ASP A 48 -9.15 7.81 8.59
N CYS A 49 -8.24 7.24 9.38
CA CYS A 49 -7.42 7.98 10.34
C CYS A 49 -5.99 8.18 9.82
N GLN A 50 -5.50 9.41 9.80
CA GLN A 50 -4.09 9.66 9.48
C GLN A 50 -3.20 9.12 10.61
N ALA A 51 -2.24 8.26 10.25
CA ALA A 51 -1.30 7.69 11.19
C ALA A 51 -0.25 8.73 11.60
N GLN A 52 0.13 8.70 12.88
CA GLN A 52 1.33 9.40 13.33
C GLN A 52 2.53 8.50 13.06
N CYS A 53 3.47 8.99 12.24
CA CYS A 53 4.67 8.25 11.87
C CYS A 53 5.93 9.03 12.22
N GLN A 54 6.97 8.28 12.58
CA GLN A 54 8.33 8.80 12.65
C GLN A 54 9.01 8.58 11.30
N GLU A 55 9.37 9.66 10.63
CA GLU A 55 10.13 9.61 9.38
C GLU A 55 11.63 9.52 9.67
N ARG A 56 12.33 8.66 8.95
CA ARG A 56 13.79 8.54 8.94
C ARG A 56 14.28 8.41 7.51
N ASN A 57 15.25 9.23 7.14
CA ASN A 57 15.89 9.17 5.83
C ASN A 57 17.23 8.46 5.94
N VAL A 58 17.42 7.38 5.18
CA VAL A 58 18.62 6.54 5.17
C VAL A 58 19.07 6.35 3.73
N GLU A 59 20.18 7.00 3.35
CA GLU A 59 20.71 6.94 1.98
C GLU A 59 19.67 7.35 0.92
N SER A 60 19.22 6.41 0.08
CA SER A 60 18.18 6.61 -0.95
C SER A 60 16.81 6.05 -0.55
N GLU A 61 16.60 5.80 0.75
CA GLU A 61 15.37 5.26 1.30
C GLU A 61 14.78 6.20 2.36
N THR A 62 13.48 6.46 2.26
CA THR A 62 12.69 7.06 3.34
C THR A 62 11.89 5.98 4.05
N GLN A 63 12.07 5.88 5.36
CA GLN A 63 11.38 4.94 6.23
C GLN A 63 10.38 5.68 7.12
N TYR A 64 9.16 5.14 7.19
CA TYR A 64 8.11 5.61 8.09
C TYR A 64 7.81 4.51 9.09
N ASP A 65 8.15 4.73 10.36
CA ASP A 65 7.82 3.82 11.46
C ASP A 65 6.53 4.30 12.15
N PHE A 66 5.59 3.39 12.36
CA PHE A 66 4.30 3.69 12.99
C PHE A 66 3.70 2.44 13.64
N LEU A 67 2.61 2.63 14.37
CA LEU A 67 1.85 1.55 14.99
C LEU A 67 0.51 1.36 14.28
N ILE A 68 0.12 0.10 14.14
CA ILE A 68 -1.22 -0.30 13.70
C ILE A 68 -1.83 -1.10 14.84
N ALA A 69 -2.68 -0.46 15.64
CA ALA A 69 -3.03 -0.96 16.98
C ALA A 69 -1.74 -1.22 17.78
N ASP A 70 -1.50 -2.46 18.21
CA ASP A 70 -0.31 -2.87 18.97
C ASP A 70 0.80 -3.49 18.10
N HIS A 71 0.64 -3.50 16.78
CA HIS A 71 1.61 -4.06 15.84
C HIS A 71 2.57 -3.01 15.32
N LYS A 72 3.85 -3.39 15.21
CA LYS A 72 4.88 -2.49 14.68
C LYS A 72 4.85 -2.55 13.16
N ALA A 73 4.67 -1.39 12.53
CA ALA A 73 4.69 -1.26 11.09
C ALA A 73 5.83 -0.34 10.62
N GLN A 74 6.39 -0.68 9.46
CA GLN A 74 7.37 0.14 8.76
C GLN A 74 7.01 0.18 7.27
N LEU A 75 6.88 1.39 6.72
CA LEU A 75 6.81 1.61 5.30
C LEU A 75 8.15 2.14 4.81
N SER A 76 8.75 1.44 3.87
CA SER A 76 9.97 1.83 3.16
C SER A 76 9.64 2.35 1.77
N VAL A 77 10.15 3.54 1.44
CA VAL A 77 10.08 4.16 0.10
C VAL A 77 11.51 4.28 -0.42
N ASN A 78 11.87 3.44 -1.38
CA ASN A 78 13.19 3.46 -2.01
C ASN A 78 13.14 4.25 -3.32
N HIS A 79 13.88 5.35 -3.36
CA HIS A 79 13.94 6.26 -4.50
C HIS A 79 14.94 5.76 -5.53
N VAL A 80 14.42 5.35 -6.69
CA VAL A 80 15.24 4.81 -7.79
C VAL A 80 15.51 5.92 -8.80
N ALA A 81 16.78 6.28 -8.99
CA ALA A 81 17.19 7.44 -9.80
C ALA A 81 16.58 7.50 -11.22
N ASN A 82 16.27 6.35 -11.83
CA ASN A 82 15.73 6.26 -13.20
C ASN A 82 14.47 5.37 -13.29
N GLY A 83 13.69 5.28 -12.22
CA GLY A 83 12.53 4.39 -12.18
C GLY A 83 11.45 4.82 -11.20
N PRO A 84 10.32 4.09 -11.16
CA PRO A 84 9.31 4.33 -10.13
C PRO A 84 9.86 3.90 -8.77
N ASP A 85 9.54 4.70 -7.75
CA ASP A 85 9.88 4.37 -6.37
C ASP A 85 9.31 3.00 -5.97
N LYS A 86 10.12 2.23 -5.23
CA LYS A 86 9.71 0.95 -4.68
C LYS A 86 9.15 1.16 -3.28
N HIS A 87 7.98 0.60 -3.02
CA HIS A 87 7.28 0.74 -1.76
C HIS A 87 7.16 -0.65 -1.11
N VAL A 88 7.59 -0.78 0.14
CA VAL A 88 7.54 -2.04 0.89
C VAL A 88 6.95 -1.77 2.27
N LEU A 89 5.86 -2.46 2.59
CA LEU A 89 5.23 -2.40 3.91
C LEU A 89 5.57 -3.68 4.67
N VAL A 90 6.12 -3.53 5.87
CA VAL A 90 6.42 -4.63 6.79
C VAL A 90 5.63 -4.41 8.07
N VAL A 91 4.92 -5.43 8.54
CA VAL A 91 4.19 -5.44 9.81
C VAL A 91 4.66 -6.65 10.63
N ASP A 92 5.14 -6.41 11.84
CA ASP A 92 5.75 -7.43 12.72
C ASP A 92 6.80 -8.30 12.02
N GLY A 93 7.57 -7.70 11.12
CA GLY A 93 8.62 -8.38 10.35
C GLY A 93 8.13 -9.15 9.13
N VAL A 94 6.82 -9.13 8.82
CA VAL A 94 6.23 -9.78 7.64
C VAL A 94 5.88 -8.74 6.58
N GLU A 95 6.34 -8.96 5.34
CA GLU A 95 5.99 -8.09 4.22
C GLU A 95 4.51 -8.26 3.84
N VAL A 96 3.81 -7.13 3.71
CA VAL A 96 2.41 -7.07 3.29
C VAL A 96 2.33 -6.73 1.81
N LYS A 97 1.58 -7.53 1.05
CA LYS A 97 1.45 -7.37 -0.39
C LYS A 97 0.64 -6.12 -0.75
N GLN A 98 1.23 -5.27 -1.58
CA GLN A 98 0.57 -4.09 -2.12
C GLN A 98 -0.55 -4.48 -3.13
N LEU A 99 -1.67 -3.76 -3.08
CA LEU A 99 -2.71 -3.83 -4.11
C LEU A 99 -2.24 -3.13 -5.40
N ARG A 100 -2.57 -3.72 -6.55
CA ARG A 100 -2.20 -3.18 -7.86
C ARG A 100 -3.22 -2.17 -8.37
N CYS A 101 -2.75 -1.07 -8.95
CA CYS A 101 -3.63 -0.13 -9.64
C CYS A 101 -4.13 -0.75 -10.96
N SER A 102 -5.44 -0.78 -11.16
CA SER A 102 -6.06 -1.39 -12.35
C SER A 102 -5.76 -0.63 -13.66
N ALA A 103 -5.35 0.64 -13.57
CA ALA A 103 -5.00 1.48 -14.72
C ALA A 103 -3.77 0.97 -15.50
N GLU A 104 -2.93 0.12 -14.89
CA GLU A 104 -1.74 -0.45 -15.54
C GLU A 104 -2.08 -1.56 -16.57
N ARG A 105 -3.32 -2.03 -16.64
CA ARG A 105 -3.74 -3.13 -17.55
C ARG A 105 -3.95 -2.73 -19.01
N LYS A 106 -3.82 -1.45 -19.40
CA LYS A 106 -4.17 -0.98 -20.77
C LYS A 106 -2.99 -0.76 -21.74
N LYS A 107 -1.91 -1.55 -21.65
CA LYS A 107 -0.83 -1.56 -22.67
C LYS A 107 -0.52 -2.96 -23.21
N LYS A 108 -1.54 -3.73 -23.59
CA LYS A 108 -1.39 -4.83 -24.56
C LYS A 108 -2.70 -4.96 -25.34
N ILE A 109 -2.87 -4.14 -26.37
CA ILE A 109 -3.82 -4.43 -27.45
C ILE A 109 -3.04 -4.36 -28.75
N SER A 110 -2.83 -5.56 -29.29
CA SER A 110 -2.49 -6.02 -30.63
C SER A 110 -2.28 -4.96 -31.72
N THR A 111 -1.09 -4.94 -32.31
CA THR A 111 -0.93 -4.58 -33.72
C THR A 111 -0.97 -5.88 -34.52
N VAL A 112 -1.96 -5.98 -35.41
CA VAL A 112 -2.09 -7.03 -36.43
C VAL A 112 -1.19 -6.70 -37.61
#